data_AF-K1JIJ3-F1
#
_entry.id   AF-K1JIJ3-F1
#
_cell.length_a   1.000
_cell.length_b   1.000
_cell.length_c   1.000
_cell.angle_alpha   90.00
_cell.angle_beta   90.00
_cell.angle_gamma   90.00
#
_symmetry.space_group_name_H-M   'P 1'
#
loop_
_entity.id
_entity.type
_entity.pdbx_description
1 polymer ?
#
loop_
_entity_poly.entity_id
_entity_poly.type
_entity_poly.pdbx_seq_one_letter_code
_entity_poly.pdbx_strand_id
1 'polypeptide(L)' 'MKKVSVRDAIARYGTQQKLADDLGISRQTVKRWVSNNSVTRNYLAQFCRLTGCKPEEVSQFAADVVRMIRTNR' A
#
# COMPACT_ATOMS: atom_id res chain seq x y z
N MET A 1 -3.83 17.04 3.70
CA MET A 1 -3.14 15.77 4.05
C MET A 1 -1.86 15.69 3.23
N LYS A 2 -0.73 15.31 3.84
CA LYS A 2 0.56 15.25 3.13
C LYS A 2 0.59 13.96 2.32
N LYS A 3 0.67 14.04 0.99
CA LYS A 3 0.82 12.83 0.15
C LYS A 3 2.16 12.16 0.51
N VAL A 4 2.11 10.90 0.94
CA VAL A 4 3.30 10.09 1.22
C VAL A 4 3.57 9.24 -0.01
N SER A 5 4.81 9.22 -0.51
CA SER A 5 5.11 8.34 -1.64
C SER A 5 5.09 6.87 -1.19
N VAL A 6 4.70 5.97 -2.10
CA VAL A 6 4.76 4.51 -1.84
C VAL A 6 6.18 4.09 -1.48
N ARG A 7 7.19 4.75 -2.07
CA ARG A 7 8.60 4.50 -1.75
C ARG A 7 8.91 4.83 -0.29
N ASP A 8 8.48 5.99 0.20
CA ASP A 8 8.75 6.42 1.57
C ASP A 8 8.00 5.55 2.59
N ALA A 9 6.76 5.17 2.27
CA ALA A 9 5.98 4.23 3.08
C ALA A 9 6.70 2.88 3.23
N ILE A 10 7.25 2.35 2.14
CA ILE A 10 8.04 1.10 2.17
C ILE A 10 9.34 1.30 2.94
N ALA A 11 10.05 2.41 2.74
CA ALA A 11 11.32 2.67 3.40
C ALA A 11 11.19 2.76 4.94
N ARG A 12 10.06 3.27 5.44
CA ARG A 12 9.74 3.28 6.88
C ARG A 12 9.43 1.89 7.43
N TYR A 13 8.86 1.02 6.60
CA TYR A 13 8.54 -0.37 6.97
C TYR A 13 9.77 -1.29 6.92
N GLY A 14 10.62 -1.13 5.92
CA GLY A 14 11.78 -1.96 5.67
C GLY A 14 12.22 -1.90 4.20
N THR A 15 12.20 -3.05 3.53
CA THR A 15 12.61 -3.17 2.11
C THR A 15 11.46 -3.60 1.22
N GLN A 16 11.60 -3.37 -0.09
CA GLN A 16 10.63 -3.90 -1.07
C GLN A 16 10.54 -5.43 -1.05
N GLN A 17 11.64 -6.12 -0.73
CA GLN A 17 11.66 -7.58 -0.62
C GLN A 17 10.89 -8.04 0.61
N LYS A 18 11.19 -7.46 1.79
CA LYS A 18 10.50 -7.77 3.03
C LYS A 18 8.98 -7.58 2.89
N LEU A 19 8.56 -6.43 2.35
CA LEU A 19 7.13 -6.18 2.12
C LEU A 19 6.51 -7.20 1.15
N ALA A 20 7.24 -7.61 0.12
CA ALA A 20 6.76 -8.62 -0.82
C ALA A 20 6.59 -9.99 -0.14
N ASP A 21 7.55 -10.38 0.70
CA ASP A 21 7.51 -11.62 1.48
C ASP A 21 6.32 -11.62 2.46
N ASP A 22 6.13 -10.53 3.20
CA ASP A 22 5.03 -10.40 4.17
C ASP A 22 3.64 -10.35 3.53
N LEU A 23 3.56 -9.90 2.27
CA LEU A 23 2.32 -9.90 1.47
C LEU A 23 2.13 -11.19 0.65
N GLY A 24 3.13 -12.08 0.61
CA GLY A 24 3.10 -13.28 -0.22
C GLY A 24 3.06 -12.99 -1.73
N ILE A 25 3.70 -11.90 -2.18
CA ILE A 25 3.72 -11.47 -3.58
C ILE A 25 5.14 -11.34 -4.13
N SER A 26 5.27 -11.19 -5.45
CA SER A 26 6.58 -10.92 -6.04
C SER A 26 7.10 -9.51 -5.70
N ARG A 27 8.42 -9.38 -5.48
CA ARG A 27 9.08 -8.07 -5.38
C ARG A 27 8.86 -7.21 -6.62
N GLN A 28 8.68 -7.81 -7.80
CA GLN A 28 8.38 -7.07 -9.02
C GLN A 28 7.04 -6.32 -8.93
N THR A 29 6.04 -6.91 -8.29
CA THR A 29 4.76 -6.26 -8.02
C THR A 29 4.97 -5.00 -7.17
N VAL A 30 5.75 -5.11 -6.08
CA VAL A 30 6.09 -3.98 -5.22
C VAL A 30 6.90 -2.91 -5.97
N LYS A 31 7.85 -3.32 -6.80
CA LYS A 31 8.62 -2.40 -7.66
C LYS A 31 7.69 -1.59 -8.58
N ARG A 32 6.67 -2.22 -9.19
CA ARG A 32 5.67 -1.52 -10.01
C ARG A 32 4.86 -0.52 -9.20
N TRP A 33 4.49 -0.83 -7.96
CA TRP A 33 3.80 0.14 -7.09
C TRP A 33 4.66 1.36 -6.79
N VAL A 34 5.96 1.17 -6.57
CA VAL A 34 6.90 2.28 -6.37
C VAL A 34 7.03 3.14 -7.62
N SER A 35 7.17 2.53 -8.79
CA SER A 35 7.26 3.25 -10.07
C SER A 35 5.98 4.05 -10.38
N ASN A 36 4.81 3.46 -10.12
CA ASN A 36 3.52 4.10 -10.38
C ASN A 36 3.04 4.99 -9.22
N ASN A 37 3.79 5.04 -8.12
CA ASN A 37 3.42 5.66 -6.86
C ASN A 37 1.97 5.33 -6.43
N SER A 38 1.56 4.07 -6.59
CA SER A 38 0.20 3.62 -6.31
C SER A 38 0.17 2.12 -6.01
N VAL A 39 -0.50 1.76 -4.91
CA VAL A 39 -0.76 0.36 -4.53
C VAL A 39 -2.10 -0.10 -5.10
N THR A 40 -2.14 -1.33 -5.62
CA THR A 40 -3.35 -1.92 -6.20
C THR A 40 -4.41 -2.22 -5.13
N ARG A 41 -5.68 -2.13 -5.52
CA ARG A 41 -6.85 -2.22 -4.62
C ARG A 41 -6.80 -3.43 -3.68
N ASN A 42 -6.48 -4.62 -4.20
CA ASN A 42 -6.51 -5.87 -3.45
C ASN A 42 -5.51 -5.91 -2.28
N TYR A 43 -4.41 -5.16 -2.37
CA TYR A 43 -3.35 -5.16 -1.36
C TYR A 43 -3.31 -3.89 -0.52
N LEU A 44 -4.07 -2.84 -0.90
CA LEU A 44 -4.02 -1.53 -0.24
C LEU A 44 -4.31 -1.64 1.27
N ALA A 45 -5.31 -2.42 1.66
CA ALA A 45 -5.65 -2.59 3.08
C ALA A 45 -4.56 -3.31 3.89
N GLN A 46 -3.90 -4.33 3.32
CA GLN A 46 -2.78 -5.01 3.98
C GLN A 46 -1.53 -4.12 4.00
N PHE A 47 -1.24 -3.44 2.89
CA PHE A 47 -0.17 -2.46 2.77
C PHE A 47 -0.28 -1.36 3.83
N CYS A 48 -1.47 -0.77 3.99
CA CYS A 48 -1.71 0.26 5.01
C CYS A 48 -1.54 -0.28 6.44
N ARG A 49 -1.95 -1.53 6.70
CA ARG A 49 -1.73 -2.18 8.00
C ARG A 49 -0.25 -2.39 8.31
N LEU A 50 0.55 -2.80 7.32
CA LEU A 50 1.99 -3.04 7.51
C LEU A 50 2.78 -1.73 7.62
N THR A 51 2.48 -0.76 6.76
CA THR A 51 3.24 0.50 6.66
C THR A 51 2.74 1.61 7.57
N GLY A 52 1.58 1.44 8.21
CA GLY A 52 0.90 2.46 9.01
C GLY A 52 0.36 3.65 8.21
N CYS A 53 0.47 3.63 6.88
CA CYS A 53 -0.01 4.71 6.02
C CYS A 53 -1.52 4.61 5.83
N LYS A 54 -2.18 5.76 5.63
CA LYS A 54 -3.61 5.78 5.29
C LYS A 54 -3.80 5.52 3.79
N PRO A 55 -4.89 4.86 3.37
CA PRO A 55 -5.15 4.57 1.96
C PRO A 55 -5.06 5.81 1.07
N GLU A 56 -5.60 6.94 1.54
CA GLU A 56 -5.61 8.23 0.85
C GLU A 56 -4.23 8.86 0.63
N GLU A 57 -3.20 8.38 1.34
CA GLU A 57 -1.84 8.89 1.18
C GLU A 57 -1.08 8.20 0.04
N VAL A 58 -1.44 6.95 -0.29
CA VAL A 58 -0.60 6.03 -1.09
C VAL A 58 -1.31 5.38 -2.28
N SER A 59 -2.59 5.68 -2.50
CA SER A 59 -3.32 5.15 -3.65
C SER A 59 -4.50 6.02 -4.06
N GLN A 60 -4.75 6.10 -5.37
CA GLN A 60 -5.96 6.71 -5.94
C GLN A 60 -7.24 5.90 -5.62
N PHE A 61 -7.09 4.62 -5.26
CA PHE A 61 -8.21 3.73 -4.93
C PHE A 61 -8.62 3.81 -3.45
N ALA A 62 -8.11 4.79 -2.72
CA ALA A 62 -8.37 4.97 -1.29
C ALA A 62 -9.87 4.99 -0.95
N ALA A 63 -10.66 5.73 -1.74
CA ALA A 63 -12.10 5.86 -1.52
C ALA A 63 -12.83 4.51 -1.60
N ASP A 64 -12.47 3.67 -2.58
CA ASP A 64 -13.08 2.35 -2.77
C ASP A 64 -12.75 1.40 -1.63
N VAL A 65 -11.50 1.43 -1.16
CA VAL A 65 -11.03 0.55 -0.07
C VAL A 65 -11.60 0.99 1.28
N VAL A 66 -11.66 2.29 1.54
CA VAL A 66 -12.31 2.83 2.75
C VAL A 66 -13.79 2.44 2.78
N ARG A 67 -14.48 2.48 1.63
CA ARG A 67 -15.87 2.02 1.51
C ARG A 67 -15.99 0.53 1.81
N MET A 68 -15.16 -0.31 1.19
CA MET A 68 -15.18 -1.76 1.39
C MET A 68 -14.92 -2.18 2.86
N ILE A 69 -13.99 -1.50 3.55
CA ILE A 69 -13.72 -1.77 4.98
C ILE A 69 -14.93 -1.45 5.85
N ARG A 70 -15.69 -0.40 5.52
CA ARG A 70 -16.86 0.04 6.29
C ARG A 70 -18.08 -0.86 6.12
N THR A 71 -18.25 -1.50 4.95
CA THR A 71 -19.42 -2.35 4.67
C THR A 71 -19.29 -3.76 5.26
N ASN A 72 -18.07 -4.21 5.61
CA ASN A 72 -17.81 -5.52 6.23
C ASN A 72 -17.82 -5.47 7.78
N ARG A 73 -18.42 -4.43 8.37
CA ARG A 73 -18.60 -4.24 9.82
C ARG A 73 -20.09 -4.30 10.14
#